data_AF-A0A454A0P0-F1
#
_entry.id   AF-A0A454A0P0-F1
#
_cell.length_a   1.000
_cell.length_b   1.000
_cell.length_c   1.000
_cell.angle_alpha   90.00
_cell.angle_beta   90.00
_cell.angle_gamma   90.00
#
_symmetry.space_group_name_H-M   'P 1'
#
loop_
_entity.id
_entity.type
_entity.pdbx_description
1 polymer ?
#
loop_
_entity_poly.entity_id
_entity_poly.type
_entity_poly.pdbx_seq_one_letter_code
_entity_poly.pdbx_strand_id
1 'polypeptide(L)'
;MRRSTKWMITVHYYMALITGILSFCIDQTTGEVYATAIVTVYSALTSIAVFGVVPLLYYVDYNSPYLHVQISGLLFVLRVIGLMVTVICNWTKREEFMATLRDLMKARDYFLKIWPLSEKLEQKYENTLRRKYFWSFATTASMLLLSREFFKLQFKLDSNYTLPAIMFMGSVFNVIIMNYFLCMLHLNTLLMGLNEEVKKILKMSCDLWQLQRSKQIRPGAFITQCCKLSDDLDELAATQYRLHLLGNRVYKLYDLQSACFTLMIHLNNVSVYYMMYVSFYSGQVIDEQYSPWSLMSMPLFLTFYYIDLSLFTLNMLAYPEPCTYTLDGRLEES
;
A
#
# COMPACT_ATOMS: atom_id res chain seq x y z
N MET A 1 -18.27 -1.60 10.72
CA MET A 1 -16.82 -1.70 10.94
C MET A 1 -16.45 -1.78 12.43
N ARG A 2 -15.69 -2.79 12.87
CA ARG A 2 -15.28 -3.04 14.25
C ARG A 2 -14.42 -1.89 14.81
N ARG A 3 -14.58 -1.59 16.11
CA ARG A 3 -13.91 -0.49 16.81
C ARG A 3 -12.38 -0.56 16.72
N SER A 4 -11.78 -1.74 16.86
CA SER A 4 -10.32 -1.88 16.78
C SER A 4 -9.76 -1.57 15.39
N THR A 5 -10.49 -1.89 14.31
CA THR A 5 -10.06 -1.58 12.94
C THR A 5 -10.02 -0.06 12.72
N LYS A 6 -11.01 0.68 13.26
CA LYS A 6 -11.03 2.15 13.22
C LYS A 6 -9.82 2.76 13.95
N TRP A 7 -9.48 2.21 15.11
CA TRP A 7 -8.29 2.62 15.85
C TRP A 7 -7.01 2.39 15.07
N MET A 8 -6.86 1.24 14.39
CA MET A 8 -5.67 0.94 13.59
C MET A 8 -5.48 1.94 12.44
N ILE A 9 -6.55 2.25 11.69
CA ILE A 9 -6.51 3.27 10.63
C ILE A 9 -6.17 4.65 11.20
N THR A 10 -6.72 4.98 12.36
CA THR A 10 -6.48 6.28 13.02
C THR A 10 -5.03 6.40 13.47
N VAL A 11 -4.46 5.36 14.10
CA VAL A 11 -3.05 5.32 14.50
C VAL A 11 -2.15 5.44 13.28
N HIS A 12 -2.46 4.72 12.20
CA HIS A 12 -1.71 4.80 10.95
C HIS A 12 -1.74 6.20 10.33
N TYR A 13 -2.91 6.83 10.31
CA TYR A 13 -3.05 8.21 9.86
C TYR A 13 -2.16 9.18 10.66
N TYR A 14 -2.16 9.07 11.99
CA TYR A 14 -1.28 9.90 12.82
C TYR A 14 0.20 9.58 12.60
N MET A 15 0.56 8.31 12.42
CA MET A 15 1.94 7.93 12.07
C MET A 15 2.36 8.53 10.72
N ALA A 16 1.48 8.53 9.72
CA ALA A 16 1.74 9.14 8.42
C ALA A 16 1.84 10.67 8.47
N LEU A 17 1.10 11.31 9.38
CA LEU A 17 1.22 12.75 9.63
C LEU A 17 2.53 13.08 10.35
N ILE A 18 2.88 12.34 11.42
CA ILE A 18 4.11 12.54 12.21
C ILE A 18 5.36 12.30 11.35
N THR A 19 5.34 11.30 10.48
CA THR A 19 6.46 11.02 9.56
C THR A 19 6.57 12.04 8.42
N GLY A 20 5.60 12.96 8.28
CA GLY A 20 5.59 13.98 7.22
C GLY A 20 5.25 13.44 5.83
N ILE A 21 4.74 12.20 5.74
CA ILE A 21 4.29 11.61 4.48
C ILE A 21 2.96 12.23 4.06
N LEU A 22 2.05 12.48 5.01
CA LEU A 22 0.82 13.20 4.78
C LEU A 22 0.99 14.66 5.19
N SER A 23 0.85 15.57 4.22
CA SER A 23 0.94 17.01 4.42
C SER A 23 -0.42 17.68 4.58
N PHE A 24 -1.49 16.92 4.84
CA PHE A 24 -2.85 17.44 4.95
C PHE A 24 -3.65 16.68 6.03
N CYS A 25 -4.73 17.31 6.47
CA CYS A 25 -5.67 16.74 7.43
C CYS A 25 -6.85 16.08 6.73
N ILE A 26 -7.36 15.01 7.35
CA ILE A 26 -8.63 14.38 6.99
C ILE A 26 -9.57 14.52 8.18
N ASP A 27 -10.70 15.19 8.00
CA ASP A 27 -11.77 15.13 8.98
C ASP A 27 -12.42 13.74 8.91
N GLN A 28 -12.30 12.97 9.98
CA GLN A 28 -12.87 11.62 10.05
C GLN A 28 -14.40 11.60 10.08
N THR A 29 -15.04 12.72 10.45
CA THR A 29 -16.50 12.81 10.56
C THR A 29 -17.16 13.19 9.24
N THR A 30 -16.62 14.19 8.56
CA THR A 30 -17.14 14.69 7.28
C THR A 30 -16.47 14.05 6.07
N GLY A 31 -15.29 13.46 6.25
CA GLY A 31 -14.47 12.95 5.16
C GLY A 31 -13.75 14.04 4.36
N GLU A 32 -13.79 15.29 4.81
CA GLU A 32 -13.17 16.39 4.08
C GLU A 32 -11.65 16.42 4.25
N VAL A 33 -10.97 16.63 3.13
CA VAL A 33 -9.51 16.74 3.04
C VAL A 33 -9.14 18.22 2.96
N TYR A 34 -8.40 18.73 3.94
CA TYR A 34 -8.01 20.14 4.03
C TYR A 34 -6.56 20.31 4.51
N ALA A 35 -5.95 21.44 4.15
CA ALA A 35 -4.60 21.80 4.59
C ALA A 35 -4.67 22.90 5.66
N THR A 36 -3.99 22.69 6.78
CA THR A 36 -3.79 23.75 7.78
C THR A 36 -2.37 24.31 7.69
N ALA A 37 -2.20 25.58 8.09
CA ALA A 37 -0.89 26.21 8.14
C ALA A 37 0.06 25.43 9.07
N ILE A 38 -0.43 24.94 10.22
CA ILE A 38 0.34 24.16 11.19
C ILE A 38 0.88 22.87 10.56
N VAL A 39 0.04 22.11 9.87
CA VAL A 39 0.48 20.86 9.21
C VAL A 39 1.44 21.15 8.06
N THR A 40 1.27 22.28 7.36
CA THR A 40 2.21 22.69 6.30
C THR A 40 3.59 23.03 6.87
N VAL A 41 3.64 23.81 7.95
CA VAL A 41 4.90 24.13 8.66
C VAL A 41 5.54 22.86 9.20
N TYR A 42 4.76 21.98 9.81
CA TYR A 42 5.25 20.69 10.31
C TYR A 42 5.83 19.83 9.18
N SER A 43 5.11 19.69 8.07
CA SER A 43 5.56 18.96 6.89
C SER A 43 6.85 19.54 6.30
N ALA A 44 7.05 20.86 6.39
CA ALA A 44 8.28 21.51 5.96
C ALA A 44 9.45 21.15 6.89
N LEU A 45 9.23 21.19 8.20
CA LEU A 45 10.23 20.80 9.20
C LEU A 45 10.62 19.32 9.07
N THR A 46 9.66 18.41 8.89
CA THR A 46 9.95 16.99 8.67
C THR A 46 10.69 16.76 7.36
N SER A 47 10.36 17.51 6.31
CA SER A 47 11.10 17.47 5.04
C SER A 47 12.56 17.89 5.23
N ILE A 48 12.81 19.01 5.93
CA ILE A 48 14.17 19.47 6.26
C ILE A 48 14.92 18.42 7.09
N ALA A 49 14.25 17.79 8.07
CA ALA A 49 14.85 16.71 8.85
C ALA A 49 15.25 15.50 7.99
N VAL A 50 14.42 15.13 6.99
CA VAL A 50 14.76 14.06 6.03
C VAL A 50 15.97 14.45 5.17
N PHE A 51 16.07 15.71 4.71
CA PHE A 51 17.27 16.21 4.03
C PHE A 51 18.52 16.12 4.93
N GLY A 52 18.35 16.28 6.24
CA GLY A 52 19.41 16.11 7.24
C GLY A 52 19.98 14.67 7.33
N VAL A 53 19.34 13.67 6.71
CA VAL A 53 19.85 12.30 6.64
C VAL A 53 20.84 12.11 5.49
N VAL A 54 20.83 12.96 4.46
CA VAL A 54 21.73 12.86 3.30
C VAL A 54 23.21 12.80 3.69
N PRO A 55 23.72 13.61 4.65
CA PRO A 55 25.12 13.51 5.10
C PRO A 55 25.51 12.13 5.65
N LEU A 56 24.56 11.29 6.10
CA LEU A 56 24.85 9.93 6.55
C LEU A 56 25.39 9.04 5.42
N LEU A 57 25.12 9.38 4.15
CA LEU A 57 25.68 8.67 2.99
C LEU A 57 27.21 8.69 2.94
N TYR A 58 27.85 9.71 3.52
CA TYR A 58 29.31 9.82 3.57
C TYR A 58 29.95 8.77 4.49
N TYR A 59 29.20 8.28 5.48
CA TYR A 59 29.67 7.31 6.46
C TYR A 59 29.41 5.85 6.07
N VAL A 60 28.83 5.60 4.90
CA VAL A 60 28.60 4.25 4.39
C VAL A 60 29.93 3.65 3.93
N ASP A 61 30.28 2.47 4.45
CA ASP A 61 31.47 1.76 3.98
C ASP A 61 31.24 1.07 2.63
N TYR A 62 31.62 1.74 1.54
CA TYR A 62 31.55 1.19 0.18
C TYR A 62 32.72 0.25 -0.16
N ASN A 63 33.78 0.25 0.63
CA ASN A 63 35.02 -0.48 0.34
C ASN A 63 35.14 -1.79 1.14
N SER A 64 34.04 -2.24 1.75
CA SER A 64 34.02 -3.52 2.47
C SER A 64 34.33 -4.69 1.51
N PRO A 65 35.16 -5.66 1.92
CA PRO A 65 35.45 -6.85 1.11
C PRO A 65 34.24 -7.79 0.99
N TYR A 66 33.18 -7.57 1.77
CA TYR A 66 32.00 -8.43 1.80
C TYR A 66 30.88 -7.87 0.93
N LEU A 67 30.43 -8.65 -0.06
CA LEU A 67 29.40 -8.23 -1.02
C LEU A 67 28.07 -7.85 -0.33
N HIS A 68 27.67 -8.57 0.73
CA HIS A 68 26.43 -8.25 1.44
C HIS A 68 26.47 -6.85 2.08
N VAL A 69 27.63 -6.39 2.56
CA VAL A 69 27.82 -5.04 3.13
C VAL A 69 27.72 -3.98 2.03
N GLN A 70 28.23 -4.27 0.83
CA GLN A 70 28.09 -3.39 -0.33
C GLN A 70 26.63 -3.27 -0.79
N ILE A 71 25.91 -4.41 -0.90
CA ILE A 71 24.48 -4.43 -1.25
C ILE A 71 23.66 -3.66 -0.20
N SER A 72 24.02 -3.81 1.08
CA SER A 72 23.38 -3.11 2.20
C SER A 72 23.59 -1.60 2.14
N GLY A 73 24.82 -1.16 1.80
CA GLY A 73 25.12 0.23 1.52
C GLY A 73 24.31 0.78 0.34
N LEU A 74 24.20 0.02 -0.75
CA LEU A 74 23.37 0.38 -1.90
C LEU A 74 21.88 0.49 -1.53
N LEU A 75 21.36 -0.44 -0.74
CA LEU A 75 19.99 -0.38 -0.21
C LEU A 75 19.77 0.89 0.63
N PHE A 76 20.75 1.29 1.44
CA PHE A 76 20.69 2.54 2.20
C PHE A 76 20.66 3.77 1.29
N VAL A 77 21.51 3.82 0.26
CA VAL A 77 21.49 4.89 -0.76
C VAL A 77 20.13 4.98 -1.44
N LEU A 78 19.57 3.85 -1.88
CA LEU A 78 18.25 3.82 -2.51
C LEU A 78 17.14 4.28 -1.57
N ARG A 79 17.23 3.97 -0.27
CA ARG A 79 16.30 4.52 0.73
C ARG A 79 16.39 6.03 0.81
N VAL A 80 17.60 6.60 0.89
CA VAL A 80 17.75 8.05 0.92
C VAL A 80 17.18 8.68 -0.35
N ILE A 81 17.50 8.13 -1.53
CA ILE A 81 16.93 8.61 -2.81
C ILE A 81 15.41 8.53 -2.81
N GLY A 82 14.82 7.39 -2.44
CA GLY A 82 13.36 7.23 -2.45
C GLY A 82 12.65 8.12 -1.43
N LEU A 83 13.27 8.45 -0.30
CA LEU A 83 12.71 9.46 0.62
C LEU A 83 12.78 10.87 0.07
N MET A 84 13.88 11.23 -0.60
CA MET A 84 14.03 12.54 -1.24
C MET A 84 12.98 12.70 -2.34
N VAL A 85 12.81 11.65 -3.16
CA VAL A 85 11.71 11.55 -4.13
C VAL A 85 10.35 11.72 -3.45
N THR A 86 10.12 11.03 -2.32
CA THR A 86 8.85 11.13 -1.58
C THR A 86 8.58 12.56 -1.13
N VAL A 87 9.57 13.23 -0.53
CA VAL A 87 9.44 14.63 -0.13
C VAL A 87 9.13 15.51 -1.34
N ILE A 88 9.85 15.37 -2.44
CA ILE A 88 9.63 16.16 -3.66
C ILE A 88 8.21 15.90 -4.22
N CYS A 89 7.78 14.64 -4.33
CA CYS A 89 6.44 14.29 -4.79
C CYS A 89 5.36 14.82 -3.86
N ASN A 90 5.55 14.77 -2.54
CA ASN A 90 4.60 15.26 -1.56
C ASN A 90 4.37 16.77 -1.66
N TRP A 91 5.40 17.54 -2.04
CA TRP A 91 5.28 18.98 -2.25
C TRP A 91 4.74 19.32 -3.63
N THR A 92 5.26 18.70 -4.68
CA THR A 92 4.91 19.01 -6.07
C THR A 92 3.51 18.49 -6.45
N LYS A 93 3.13 17.31 -5.98
CA LYS A 93 1.83 16.67 -6.28
C LYS A 93 0.83 16.79 -5.12
N ARG A 94 1.06 17.70 -4.17
CA ARG A 94 0.22 17.84 -2.97
C ARG A 94 -1.26 18.03 -3.30
N GLU A 95 -1.56 18.97 -4.19
CA GLU A 95 -2.93 19.31 -4.59
C GLU A 95 -3.58 18.15 -5.35
N GLU A 96 -2.82 17.52 -6.25
CA GLU A 96 -3.29 16.34 -6.98
C GLU A 96 -3.61 15.18 -6.03
N PHE A 97 -2.78 14.95 -5.02
CA PHE A 97 -3.01 13.93 -4.00
C PHE A 97 -4.29 14.22 -3.20
N MET A 98 -4.46 15.44 -2.70
CA MET A 98 -5.65 15.84 -1.95
C MET A 98 -6.92 15.74 -2.79
N ALA A 99 -6.87 16.17 -4.06
CA ALA A 99 -7.98 16.06 -4.98
C ALA A 99 -8.33 14.59 -5.25
N THR A 100 -7.33 13.75 -5.52
CA THR A 100 -7.51 12.31 -5.78
C THR A 100 -8.13 11.60 -4.57
N LEU A 101 -7.65 11.88 -3.36
CA LEU A 101 -8.19 11.27 -2.15
C LEU A 101 -9.63 11.73 -1.88
N ARG A 102 -9.92 13.03 -2.09
CA ARG A 102 -11.28 13.58 -1.97
C ARG A 102 -12.24 12.92 -2.97
N ASP A 103 -11.81 12.76 -4.21
CA ASP A 103 -12.60 12.08 -5.24
C ASP A 103 -12.86 10.61 -4.87
N LEU A 104 -11.86 9.92 -4.30
CA LEU A 104 -12.00 8.55 -3.81
C LEU A 104 -12.99 8.43 -2.66
N MET A 105 -12.92 9.34 -1.69
CA MET A 105 -13.86 9.35 -0.56
C MET A 105 -15.29 9.65 -1.03
N LYS A 106 -15.47 10.62 -1.93
CA LYS A 106 -16.78 10.92 -2.53
C LYS A 106 -17.33 9.76 -3.34
N ALA A 107 -16.52 9.13 -4.19
CA ALA A 107 -16.92 7.96 -4.98
C ALA A 107 -17.33 6.79 -4.08
N ARG A 108 -16.58 6.56 -3.00
CA ARG A 108 -16.92 5.57 -1.98
C ARG A 108 -18.27 5.89 -1.33
N ASP A 109 -18.45 7.10 -0.81
CA ASP A 109 -19.65 7.44 -0.06
C ASP A 109 -20.90 7.45 -0.94
N TYR A 110 -20.75 7.88 -2.21
CA TYR A 110 -21.78 7.75 -3.24
C TYR A 110 -22.15 6.28 -3.47
N PHE A 111 -21.16 5.43 -3.76
CA PHE A 111 -21.38 4.01 -4.01
C PHE A 111 -22.05 3.31 -2.83
N LEU A 112 -21.56 3.53 -1.60
CA LEU A 112 -22.08 2.88 -0.39
C LEU A 112 -23.48 3.36 0.01
N LYS A 113 -23.89 4.56 -0.43
CA LYS A 113 -25.24 5.05 -0.23
C LYS A 113 -26.26 4.32 -1.11
N ILE A 114 -25.86 3.94 -2.32
CA ILE A 114 -26.74 3.27 -3.30
C ILE A 114 -26.68 1.76 -3.12
N TRP A 115 -25.47 1.20 -3.04
CA TRP A 115 -25.22 -0.23 -2.91
C TRP A 115 -24.41 -0.52 -1.63
N PRO A 116 -25.08 -0.82 -0.51
CA PRO A 116 -24.40 -1.14 0.72
C PRO A 116 -23.57 -2.43 0.55
N LEU A 117 -22.34 -2.40 1.07
CA LEU A 117 -21.45 -3.55 1.09
C LEU A 117 -22.11 -4.76 1.78
N SER A 118 -21.98 -5.93 1.15
CA SER A 118 -22.30 -7.20 1.77
C SER A 118 -21.47 -7.41 3.04
N GLU A 119 -22.09 -7.97 4.09
CA GLU A 119 -21.42 -8.29 5.36
C GLU A 119 -20.17 -9.16 5.14
N LYS A 120 -20.23 -10.08 4.16
CA LYS A 120 -19.08 -10.93 3.78
C LYS A 120 -17.91 -10.11 3.25
N LEU A 121 -18.19 -9.08 2.45
CA LEU A 121 -17.17 -8.23 1.84
C LEU A 121 -16.61 -7.25 2.87
N GLU A 122 -17.43 -6.69 3.75
CA GLU A 122 -16.97 -5.89 4.89
C GLU A 122 -16.05 -6.71 5.81
N GLN A 123 -16.43 -7.94 6.14
CA GLN A 123 -15.61 -8.83 6.95
C GLN A 123 -14.29 -9.20 6.26
N LYS A 124 -14.32 -9.45 4.94
CA LYS A 124 -13.11 -9.71 4.14
C LYS A 124 -12.17 -8.50 4.14
N TYR A 125 -12.70 -7.29 3.95
CA TYR A 125 -11.95 -6.04 4.02
C TYR A 125 -11.27 -5.89 5.39
N GLU A 126 -12.04 -6.03 6.48
CA GLU A 126 -11.49 -5.91 7.83
C GLU A 126 -10.41 -6.95 8.15
N ASN A 127 -10.64 -8.21 7.78
CA ASN A 127 -9.69 -9.29 8.04
C ASN A 127 -8.39 -9.07 7.27
N THR A 128 -8.49 -8.62 6.01
CA THR A 128 -7.34 -8.32 5.16
C THR A 128 -6.53 -7.17 5.75
N LEU A 129 -7.22 -6.10 6.17
CA LEU A 129 -6.61 -4.93 6.77
C LEU A 129 -5.89 -5.26 8.08
N ARG A 130 -6.55 -5.98 9.00
CA ARG A 130 -5.96 -6.39 10.28
C ARG A 130 -4.74 -7.26 10.11
N ARG A 131 -4.84 -8.23 9.20
CA ARG A 131 -3.73 -9.14 8.87
C ARG A 131 -2.54 -8.35 8.34
N LYS A 132 -2.76 -7.41 7.41
CA LYS A 132 -1.70 -6.55 6.88
C LYS A 132 -1.03 -5.72 7.98
N TYR A 133 -1.81 -5.05 8.84
CA TYR A 133 -1.24 -4.27 9.94
C TYR A 133 -0.43 -5.13 10.91
N PHE A 134 -0.92 -6.33 11.26
CA PHE A 134 -0.21 -7.22 12.16
C PHE A 134 1.15 -7.63 11.59
N TRP A 135 1.19 -8.07 10.33
CA TRP A 135 2.45 -8.47 9.68
C TRP A 135 3.37 -7.29 9.42
N SER A 136 2.84 -6.14 9.00
CA SER A 136 3.63 -4.91 8.81
C SER A 136 4.26 -4.43 10.13
N PHE A 137 3.51 -4.49 11.23
CA PHE A 137 4.03 -4.18 12.56
C PHE A 137 5.09 -5.21 12.99
N ALA A 138 4.85 -6.51 12.81
CA ALA A 138 5.80 -7.56 13.13
C ALA A 138 7.11 -7.41 12.35
N THR A 139 7.02 -7.12 11.04
CA THR A 139 8.18 -6.85 10.16
C THR A 139 8.92 -5.59 10.61
N THR A 140 8.22 -4.51 10.97
CA THR A 140 8.86 -3.29 11.45
C THR A 140 9.56 -3.53 12.79
N ALA A 141 8.90 -4.18 13.75
CA ALA A 141 9.47 -4.49 15.06
C ALA A 141 10.71 -5.41 14.95
N SER A 142 10.62 -6.46 14.13
CA SER A 142 11.76 -7.36 13.88
C SER A 142 12.90 -6.67 13.12
N MET A 143 12.60 -5.81 12.15
CA MET A 143 13.58 -4.97 11.49
C MET A 143 14.31 -4.06 12.50
N LEU A 144 13.58 -3.43 13.43
CA LEU A 144 14.19 -2.60 14.48
C LEU A 144 15.16 -3.42 15.35
N LEU A 145 14.78 -4.63 15.77
CA LEU A 145 15.63 -5.50 16.57
C LEU A 145 16.91 -5.93 15.83
N LEU A 146 16.80 -6.34 14.56
CA LEU A 146 17.93 -6.78 13.74
C LEU A 146 18.82 -5.63 13.27
N SER A 147 18.24 -4.45 13.08
CA SER A 147 18.93 -3.29 12.50
C SER A 147 20.10 -2.80 13.36
N ARG A 148 20.08 -3.03 14.67
CA ARG A 148 21.14 -2.58 15.58
C ARG A 148 22.49 -3.22 15.24
N GLU A 149 22.52 -4.54 15.05
CA GLU A 149 23.74 -5.28 14.71
C GLU A 149 24.20 -4.92 13.28
N PHE A 150 23.24 -4.87 12.36
CA PHE A 150 23.51 -4.57 10.96
C PHE A 150 24.10 -3.18 10.74
N PHE A 151 23.59 -2.15 11.43
CA PHE A 151 24.11 -0.79 11.30
C PHE A 151 25.44 -0.59 12.01
N LYS A 152 25.70 -1.32 13.10
CA LYS A 152 27.02 -1.32 13.73
C LYS A 152 28.10 -1.80 12.75
N LEU A 153 27.79 -2.83 11.95
CA LEU A 153 28.67 -3.34 10.91
C LEU A 153 28.86 -2.34 9.75
N GLN A 154 27.79 -1.67 9.32
CA GLN A 154 27.80 -0.80 8.13
C GLN A 154 28.44 0.58 8.36
N PHE A 155 28.15 1.23 9.50
CA PHE A 155 28.42 2.66 9.65
C PHE A 155 29.70 3.02 10.42
N LYS A 156 30.46 2.05 10.96
CA LYS A 156 31.68 2.28 11.79
C LYS A 156 31.54 3.43 12.81
N LEU A 157 30.32 3.72 13.24
CA LEU A 157 29.96 4.87 14.07
C LEU A 157 29.29 4.34 15.33
N ASP A 158 29.95 4.53 16.48
CA ASP A 158 29.38 4.27 17.81
C ASP A 158 28.45 5.40 18.29
N SER A 159 27.91 6.21 17.37
CA SER A 159 27.03 7.32 17.72
C SER A 159 25.61 6.82 18.03
N ASN A 160 25.19 7.00 19.28
CA ASN A 160 23.83 6.71 19.73
C ASN A 160 22.74 7.47 18.96
N TYR A 161 23.09 8.57 18.28
CA TYR A 161 22.13 9.40 17.51
C TYR A 161 21.85 8.87 16.10
N THR A 162 22.77 8.08 15.52
CA THR A 162 22.63 7.57 14.15
C THR A 162 21.57 6.46 14.09
N LEU A 163 21.46 5.64 15.14
CA LEU A 163 20.53 4.52 15.18
C LEU A 163 19.06 4.96 15.09
N PRO A 164 18.55 5.92 15.91
CA PRO A 164 17.18 6.43 15.78
C PRO A 164 16.89 7.04 14.40
N ALA A 165 17.85 7.76 13.81
CA ALA A 165 17.68 8.36 12.49
C ALA A 165 17.44 7.29 11.41
N ILE A 166 18.23 6.22 11.43
CA ILE A 166 18.05 5.14 10.46
C ILE A 166 16.77 4.32 10.72
N MET A 167 16.41 4.12 11.99
CA MET A 167 15.13 3.50 12.36
C MET A 167 13.94 4.31 11.82
N PHE A 168 14.00 5.64 11.98
CA PHE A 168 13.01 6.54 11.41
C PHE A 168 12.92 6.38 9.89
N MET A 169 14.06 6.41 9.18
CA MET A 169 14.10 6.21 7.72
C MET A 169 13.46 4.91 7.25
N GLY A 170 13.73 3.80 7.95
CA GLY A 170 13.11 2.49 7.65
C GLY A 170 11.60 2.51 7.85
N SER A 171 11.13 3.18 8.90
CA SER A 171 9.69 3.30 9.18
C SER A 171 8.94 4.14 8.16
N VAL A 172 9.55 5.20 7.60
CA VAL A 172 8.90 6.07 6.61
C VAL A 172 8.46 5.28 5.37
N PHE A 173 9.32 4.43 4.80
CA PHE A 173 8.93 3.59 3.65
C PHE A 173 7.78 2.65 3.96
N ASN A 174 7.81 1.98 5.11
CA ASN A 174 6.72 1.09 5.52
C ASN A 174 5.39 1.85 5.60
N VAL A 175 5.41 3.10 6.08
CA VAL A 175 4.21 3.94 6.12
C VAL A 175 3.76 4.36 4.72
N ILE A 176 4.67 4.71 3.80
CA ILE A 176 4.34 5.01 2.39
C ILE A 176 3.64 3.80 1.73
N ILE A 177 4.25 2.62 1.84
CA ILE A 177 3.72 1.38 1.26
C ILE A 177 2.36 1.05 1.86
N MET A 178 2.19 1.26 3.16
CA MET A 178 0.91 1.04 3.82
C MET A 178 -0.15 2.05 3.38
N ASN A 179 0.19 3.33 3.17
CA ASN A 179 -0.73 4.32 2.59
C ASN A 179 -1.19 3.89 1.19
N TYR A 180 -0.26 3.45 0.34
CA TYR A 180 -0.58 2.95 -0.99
C TYR A 180 -1.47 1.71 -0.93
N PHE A 181 -1.13 0.76 -0.06
CA PHE A 181 -1.93 -0.45 0.18
C PHE A 181 -3.37 -0.09 0.61
N LEU A 182 -3.56 0.88 1.50
CA LEU A 182 -4.88 1.30 1.96
C LEU A 182 -5.73 1.85 0.80
N CYS A 183 -5.16 2.74 -0.02
CA CYS A 183 -5.87 3.29 -1.17
C CYS A 183 -6.30 2.19 -2.15
N MET A 184 -5.38 1.27 -2.47
CA MET A 184 -5.67 0.15 -3.38
C MET A 184 -6.65 -0.85 -2.78
N LEU A 185 -6.55 -1.15 -1.49
CA LEU A 185 -7.51 -2.02 -0.80
C LEU A 185 -8.92 -1.42 -0.82
N HIS A 186 -9.05 -0.10 -0.64
CA HIS A 186 -10.33 0.60 -0.75
C HIS A 186 -10.92 0.49 -2.17
N LEU A 187 -10.11 0.77 -3.20
CA LEU A 187 -10.53 0.63 -4.59
C LEU A 187 -10.97 -0.80 -4.92
N ASN A 188 -10.16 -1.80 -4.55
CA ASN A 188 -10.48 -3.21 -4.75
C ASN A 188 -11.78 -3.62 -4.06
N THR A 189 -12.03 -3.09 -2.86
CA THR A 189 -13.25 -3.39 -2.11
C THR A 189 -14.48 -2.84 -2.83
N LEU A 190 -14.40 -1.62 -3.38
CA LEU A 190 -15.49 -1.04 -4.18
C LEU A 190 -15.71 -1.82 -5.48
N LEU A 191 -14.64 -2.22 -6.17
CA LEU A 191 -14.73 -3.04 -7.39
C LEU A 191 -15.30 -4.44 -7.11
N MET A 192 -14.95 -5.07 -5.99
CA MET A 192 -15.58 -6.32 -5.56
C MET A 192 -17.06 -6.12 -5.24
N GLY A 193 -17.44 -4.98 -4.64
CA GLY A 193 -18.84 -4.62 -4.40
C GLY A 193 -19.63 -4.47 -5.69
N LEU A 194 -19.08 -3.73 -6.67
CA LEU A 194 -19.68 -3.62 -8.01
C LEU A 194 -19.89 -5.00 -8.65
N ASN A 195 -18.90 -5.90 -8.57
CA ASN A 195 -19.03 -7.25 -9.12
C ASN A 195 -20.14 -8.07 -8.41
N GLU A 196 -20.32 -7.92 -7.10
CA GLU A 196 -21.45 -8.55 -6.40
C GLU A 196 -22.81 -8.02 -6.89
N GLU A 197 -22.93 -6.71 -7.12
CA GLU A 197 -24.15 -6.10 -7.66
C GLU A 197 -24.42 -6.50 -9.12
N VAL A 198 -23.41 -6.52 -9.99
CA VAL A 198 -23.56 -7.04 -11.36
C VAL A 198 -24.06 -8.49 -11.36
N LYS A 199 -23.54 -9.33 -10.47
CA LYS A 199 -24.02 -10.72 -10.31
C LYS A 199 -25.48 -10.78 -9.83
N LYS A 200 -25.89 -9.89 -8.93
CA LYS A 200 -27.29 -9.80 -8.49
C LYS A 200 -28.21 -9.38 -9.64
N ILE A 201 -27.78 -8.39 -10.42
CA ILE A 201 -28.50 -7.92 -11.60
C ILE A 201 -28.67 -9.05 -12.61
N LEU A 202 -27.59 -9.77 -12.94
CA LEU A 202 -27.63 -10.90 -13.86
C LEU A 202 -28.60 -11.99 -13.38
N LYS A 203 -28.56 -12.33 -12.09
CA LYS A 203 -29.48 -13.30 -11.50
C LYS A 203 -30.93 -12.83 -11.59
N MET A 204 -31.20 -11.57 -11.28
CA MET A 204 -32.54 -10.99 -11.35
C MET A 204 -33.06 -10.96 -12.80
N SER A 205 -32.21 -10.70 -13.80
CA SER A 205 -32.55 -10.84 -15.22
C SER A 205 -33.01 -12.26 -15.56
N CYS A 206 -32.27 -13.28 -15.11
CA CYS A 206 -32.63 -14.67 -15.32
C CYS A 206 -33.96 -15.03 -14.66
N ASP A 207 -34.17 -14.60 -13.41
CA ASP A 207 -35.39 -14.87 -12.65
C ASP A 207 -36.61 -14.21 -13.31
N LEU A 208 -36.48 -12.94 -13.75
CA LEU A 208 -37.52 -12.22 -14.49
C LEU A 208 -37.87 -12.90 -15.81
N TRP A 209 -36.86 -13.40 -16.53
CA TRP A 209 -37.07 -14.15 -17.77
C TRP A 209 -37.84 -15.46 -17.53
N GLN A 210 -37.52 -16.19 -16.44
CA GLN A 210 -38.26 -17.40 -16.06
C GLN A 210 -39.72 -17.10 -15.65
N LEU A 211 -39.95 -16.02 -14.90
CA LEU A 211 -41.30 -15.57 -14.52
C LEU A 211 -42.14 -15.16 -15.73
N GLN A 212 -41.52 -14.50 -16.71
CA GLN A 212 -42.18 -14.16 -17.98
C GLN A 212 -42.53 -15.42 -18.77
N ARG A 213 -41.61 -16.39 -18.87
CA ARG A 213 -41.83 -17.66 -19.57
C ARG A 213 -42.95 -18.49 -18.94
N SER A 214 -43.05 -18.47 -17.61
CA SER A 214 -44.12 -19.16 -16.85
C SER A 214 -45.44 -18.36 -16.79
N LYS A 215 -45.51 -17.19 -17.44
CA LYS A 215 -46.68 -16.27 -17.43
C LYS A 215 -47.10 -15.83 -16.02
N GLN A 216 -46.17 -15.82 -15.06
CA GLN A 216 -46.42 -15.44 -13.67
C GLN A 216 -46.27 -13.94 -13.43
N ILE A 217 -45.76 -13.18 -14.39
CA ILE A 217 -45.59 -11.73 -14.33
C ILE A 217 -46.38 -11.04 -15.45
N ARG A 218 -46.92 -9.85 -15.17
CA ARG A 218 -47.61 -9.04 -16.18
C ARG A 218 -46.58 -8.37 -17.12
N PRO A 219 -46.87 -8.23 -18.43
CA PRO A 219 -45.93 -7.64 -19.39
C PRO A 219 -45.43 -6.24 -19.00
N GLY A 220 -46.32 -5.37 -18.48
CA GLY A 220 -45.92 -4.01 -18.06
C GLY A 220 -44.97 -4.01 -16.86
N ALA A 221 -45.17 -4.91 -15.90
CA ALA A 221 -44.28 -5.05 -14.76
C ALA A 221 -42.91 -5.62 -15.17
N PHE A 222 -42.89 -6.57 -16.10
CA PHE A 222 -41.65 -7.11 -16.67
C PHE A 222 -40.82 -6.01 -17.36
N ILE A 223 -41.44 -5.24 -18.25
CA ILE A 223 -40.75 -4.15 -18.97
C ILE A 223 -40.17 -3.13 -17.98
N THR A 224 -40.96 -2.71 -16.98
CA THR A 224 -40.52 -1.73 -15.98
C THR A 224 -39.32 -2.24 -15.17
N GLN A 225 -39.31 -3.52 -14.79
CA GLN A 225 -38.19 -4.13 -14.07
C GLN A 225 -36.94 -4.25 -14.95
N CYS A 226 -37.09 -4.63 -16.23
CA CYS A 226 -35.98 -4.66 -17.17
C CYS A 226 -35.37 -3.28 -17.42
N CYS A 227 -36.20 -2.23 -17.56
CA CYS A 227 -35.70 -0.86 -17.69
C CYS A 227 -34.92 -0.43 -16.44
N LYS A 228 -35.48 -0.64 -15.24
CA LYS A 228 -34.78 -0.34 -14.00
C LYS A 228 -33.42 -1.06 -13.91
N LEU A 229 -33.39 -2.33 -14.30
CA LEU A 229 -32.19 -3.15 -14.25
C LEU A 229 -31.12 -2.69 -15.25
N SER A 230 -31.56 -2.19 -16.40
CA SER A 230 -30.70 -1.53 -17.38
C SER A 230 -30.12 -0.23 -16.83
N ASP A 231 -30.97 0.61 -16.21
CA ASP A 231 -30.54 1.88 -15.60
C ASP A 231 -29.51 1.63 -14.48
N ASP A 232 -29.77 0.64 -13.61
CA ASP A 232 -28.84 0.24 -12.56
C ASP A 232 -27.50 -0.24 -13.17
N LEU A 233 -27.55 -1.07 -14.22
CA LEU A 233 -26.34 -1.58 -14.90
C LEU A 233 -25.51 -0.45 -15.54
N ASP A 234 -26.15 0.51 -16.19
CA ASP A 234 -25.48 1.67 -16.79
C ASP A 234 -24.81 2.54 -15.71
N GLU A 235 -25.47 2.74 -14.57
CA GLU A 235 -24.90 3.46 -13.44
C GLU A 235 -23.70 2.72 -12.81
N LEU A 236 -23.79 1.40 -12.70
CA LEU A 236 -22.68 0.54 -12.26
C LEU A 236 -21.49 0.63 -13.21
N ALA A 237 -21.72 0.57 -14.53
CA ALA A 237 -20.67 0.71 -15.54
C ALA A 237 -19.98 2.08 -15.45
N ALA A 238 -20.75 3.16 -15.32
CA ALA A 238 -20.22 4.51 -15.13
C ALA A 238 -19.39 4.62 -13.84
N THR A 239 -19.84 4.00 -12.75
CA THR A 239 -19.12 3.97 -11.47
C THR A 239 -17.81 3.18 -11.58
N GLN A 240 -17.84 2.00 -12.22
CA GLN A 240 -16.65 1.20 -12.49
C GLN A 240 -15.61 2.00 -13.29
N TYR A 241 -16.03 2.66 -14.36
CA TYR A 241 -15.13 3.50 -15.17
C TYR A 241 -14.48 4.62 -14.33
N ARG A 242 -15.26 5.31 -13.50
CA ARG A 242 -14.75 6.35 -12.57
C ARG A 242 -13.74 5.78 -11.58
N LEU A 243 -14.00 4.61 -11.01
CA LEU A 243 -13.06 3.94 -10.09
C LEU A 243 -11.77 3.53 -10.79
N HIS A 244 -11.82 3.05 -12.03
CA HIS A 244 -10.62 2.73 -12.79
C HIS A 244 -9.76 3.96 -13.08
N LEU A 245 -10.40 5.07 -13.49
CA LEU A 245 -9.70 6.35 -13.70
C LEU A 245 -9.02 6.81 -12.41
N LEU A 246 -9.71 6.66 -11.28
CA LEU A 246 -9.22 7.06 -9.98
C LEU A 246 -8.07 6.17 -9.50
N GLY A 247 -8.15 4.85 -9.68
CA GLY A 247 -7.04 3.96 -9.38
C GLY A 247 -5.83 4.18 -10.28
N ASN A 248 -6.02 4.57 -11.55
CA ASN A 248 -4.91 4.99 -12.40
C ASN A 248 -4.23 6.28 -11.88
N ARG A 249 -5.02 7.24 -11.37
CA ARG A 249 -4.47 8.44 -10.71
C ARG A 249 -3.69 8.07 -9.45
N VAL A 250 -4.23 7.20 -8.60
CA VAL A 250 -3.53 6.70 -7.40
C VAL A 250 -2.23 5.98 -7.80
N TYR A 251 -2.25 5.11 -8.80
CA TYR A 251 -1.07 4.44 -9.32
C TYR A 251 0.00 5.45 -9.76
N LYS A 252 -0.35 6.46 -10.57
CA LYS A 252 0.57 7.52 -11.02
C LYS A 252 1.15 8.38 -9.89
N LEU A 253 0.44 8.54 -8.78
CA LEU A 253 0.95 9.25 -7.60
C LEU A 253 2.07 8.45 -6.92
N TYR A 254 1.95 7.12 -6.88
CA TYR A 254 2.89 6.22 -6.19
C TYR A 254 3.89 5.51 -7.13
N ASP A 255 3.81 5.69 -8.44
CA ASP A 255 4.60 4.95 -9.45
C ASP A 255 6.11 4.99 -9.16
N LEU A 256 6.67 6.19 -8.98
CA LEU A 256 8.11 6.35 -8.71
C LEU A 256 8.52 5.76 -7.35
N GLN A 257 7.69 5.93 -6.32
CA GLN A 257 7.94 5.35 -4.98
C GLN A 257 7.85 3.81 -5.02
N SER A 258 6.90 3.27 -5.78
CA SER A 258 6.69 1.85 -6.01
C SER A 258 7.85 1.22 -6.80
N ALA A 259 8.40 1.93 -7.80
CA ALA A 259 9.59 1.52 -8.53
C ALA A 259 10.82 1.43 -7.61
N CYS A 260 11.05 2.45 -6.77
CA CYS A 260 12.10 2.42 -5.75
C CYS A 260 11.91 1.24 -4.78
N PHE A 261 10.68 1.01 -4.32
CA PHE A 261 10.37 -0.09 -3.41
C PHE A 261 10.61 -1.46 -4.04
N THR A 262 10.18 -1.66 -5.28
CA THR A 262 10.40 -2.90 -6.05
C THR A 262 11.90 -3.19 -6.22
N LEU A 263 12.68 -2.17 -6.56
CA LEU A 263 14.13 -2.29 -6.65
C LEU A 263 14.77 -2.67 -5.31
N MET A 264 14.32 -2.05 -4.21
CA MET A 264 14.79 -2.39 -2.86
C MET A 264 14.42 -3.84 -2.48
N ILE A 265 13.22 -4.31 -2.80
CA ILE A 265 12.83 -5.71 -2.58
C ILE A 265 13.77 -6.65 -3.33
N HIS A 266 14.05 -6.35 -4.60
CA HIS A 266 14.92 -7.17 -5.43
C HIS A 266 16.33 -7.27 -4.86
N LEU A 267 16.94 -6.13 -4.52
CA LEU A 267 18.27 -6.09 -3.91
C LEU A 267 18.30 -6.75 -2.52
N ASN A 268 17.25 -6.59 -1.72
CA ASN A 268 17.13 -7.28 -0.45
C ASN A 268 17.09 -8.81 -0.63
N ASN A 269 16.33 -9.31 -1.62
CA ASN A 269 16.32 -10.74 -1.94
C ASN A 269 17.70 -11.23 -2.39
N VAL A 270 18.41 -10.49 -3.26
CA VAL A 270 19.78 -10.82 -3.67
C VAL A 270 20.71 -10.89 -2.46
N SER A 271 20.62 -9.93 -1.53
CA SER A 271 21.39 -9.92 -0.29
C SER A 271 21.09 -11.15 0.56
N VAL A 272 19.82 -11.53 0.70
CA VAL A 272 19.40 -12.71 1.49
C VAL A 272 19.91 -14.01 0.86
N TYR A 273 19.81 -14.17 -0.46
CA TYR A 273 20.33 -15.35 -1.15
C TYR A 273 21.84 -15.47 -1.01
N TYR A 274 22.57 -14.35 -1.14
CA TYR A 274 24.01 -14.34 -0.95
C TYR A 274 24.40 -14.69 0.49
N MET A 275 23.73 -14.10 1.49
CA MET A 275 23.96 -14.42 2.90
C MET A 275 23.70 -15.89 3.19
N MET A 276 22.60 -16.44 2.67
CA MET A 276 22.26 -17.86 2.81
C MET A 276 23.35 -18.75 2.20
N TYR A 277 23.83 -18.43 0.99
CA TYR A 277 24.91 -19.15 0.33
C TYR A 277 26.19 -19.13 1.18
N VAL A 278 26.63 -17.96 1.65
CA VAL A 278 27.84 -17.83 2.48
C VAL A 278 27.68 -18.59 3.81
N SER A 279 26.49 -18.59 4.42
CA SER A 279 26.21 -19.37 5.64
C SER A 279 26.41 -20.88 5.44
N PHE A 280 26.04 -21.42 4.28
CA PHE A 280 26.21 -22.85 4.01
C PHE A 280 27.65 -23.25 3.74
N TYR A 281 28.43 -22.42 3.04
CA TYR A 281 29.77 -22.78 2.58
C TYR A 281 30.91 -22.27 3.47
N SER A 282 30.70 -21.19 4.22
CA SER A 282 31.74 -20.52 5.00
C SER A 282 31.19 -19.99 6.32
N GLY A 283 30.44 -20.84 7.04
CA GLY A 283 29.74 -20.47 8.28
C GLY A 283 30.59 -19.71 9.31
N GLN A 284 31.91 -19.97 9.37
CA GLN A 284 32.85 -19.26 10.24
C GLN A 284 32.87 -17.74 10.02
N VAL A 285 32.72 -17.27 8.77
CA VAL A 285 32.75 -15.83 8.44
C VAL A 285 31.53 -15.10 9.00
N ILE A 286 30.39 -15.78 9.09
CA ILE A 286 29.13 -15.19 9.56
C ILE A 286 29.03 -15.25 11.08
N ASP A 287 29.52 -16.32 11.70
CA ASP A 287 29.58 -16.47 13.15
C ASP A 287 30.48 -15.41 13.82
N GLU A 288 31.52 -14.94 13.11
CA GLU A 288 32.39 -13.85 13.59
C GLU A 288 31.73 -12.46 13.48
N GLN A 289 30.79 -12.28 12.54
CA GLN A 289 30.20 -10.97 12.24
C GLN A 289 28.87 -10.71 12.95
N TYR A 290 28.09 -11.76 13.21
CA TYR A 290 26.73 -11.64 13.73
C TYR A 290 26.56 -12.37 15.07
N SER A 291 25.85 -11.73 16.00
CA SER A 291 25.46 -12.39 17.24
C SER A 291 24.57 -13.62 16.97
N PRO A 292 24.70 -14.72 17.74
CA PRO A 292 23.84 -15.90 17.62
C PRO A 292 22.34 -15.59 17.69
N TRP A 293 21.96 -14.56 18.47
CA TRP A 293 20.58 -14.10 18.56
C TRP A 293 20.06 -13.52 17.23
N SER A 294 20.91 -12.76 16.52
CA SER A 294 20.57 -12.20 15.20
C SER A 294 20.39 -13.31 14.17
N LEU A 295 21.25 -14.32 14.19
CA LEU A 295 21.15 -15.48 13.30
C LEU A 295 19.87 -16.28 13.54
N MET A 296 19.50 -16.51 14.81
CA MET A 296 18.27 -17.22 15.16
C MET A 296 17.00 -16.43 14.79
N SER A 297 17.03 -15.10 14.88
CA SER A 297 15.86 -14.24 14.58
C SER A 297 15.70 -13.91 13.08
N MET A 298 16.76 -14.09 12.28
CA MET A 298 16.74 -13.78 10.84
C MET A 298 15.68 -14.58 10.05
N PRO A 299 15.51 -15.91 10.21
CA PRO A 299 14.45 -16.66 9.52
C PRO A 299 13.04 -16.20 9.88
N LEU A 300 12.82 -15.82 11.15
CA LEU A 300 11.54 -15.28 11.62
C LEU A 300 11.25 -13.94 10.97
N PHE A 301 12.24 -13.04 10.91
CA PHE A 301 12.13 -11.77 10.21
C PHE A 301 11.80 -11.97 8.73
N LEU A 302 12.52 -12.84 8.03
CA LEU A 302 12.27 -13.13 6.62
C LEU A 302 10.85 -13.66 6.40
N THR A 303 10.39 -14.54 7.28
CA THR A 303 9.01 -15.06 7.23
C THR A 303 7.99 -13.93 7.35
N PHE A 304 8.16 -13.03 8.33
CA PHE A 304 7.27 -11.88 8.52
C PHE A 304 7.29 -10.94 7.32
N TYR A 305 8.50 -10.64 6.81
CA TYR A 305 8.71 -9.80 5.65
C TYR A 305 8.03 -10.37 4.39
N TYR A 306 8.19 -11.66 4.08
CA TYR A 306 7.57 -12.26 2.91
C TYR A 306 6.05 -12.42 3.04
N ILE A 307 5.53 -12.68 4.24
CA ILE A 307 4.08 -12.68 4.46
C ILE A 307 3.53 -11.26 4.23
N ASP A 308 4.17 -10.23 4.81
CA ASP A 308 3.75 -8.85 4.61
C ASP A 308 3.79 -8.42 3.13
N LEU A 309 4.84 -8.80 2.42
CA LEU A 309 5.02 -8.55 1.00
C LEU A 309 3.99 -9.30 0.15
N SER A 310 3.74 -10.58 0.44
CA SER A 310 2.74 -11.36 -0.29
C SER A 310 1.33 -10.76 -0.16
N LEU A 311 0.97 -10.26 1.02
CA LEU A 311 -0.30 -9.56 1.23
C LEU A 311 -0.40 -8.26 0.43
N PHE A 312 0.72 -7.53 0.33
CA PHE A 312 0.79 -6.34 -0.50
C PHE A 312 0.61 -6.68 -1.99
N THR A 313 1.39 -7.64 -2.50
CA THR A 313 1.33 -8.05 -3.91
C THR A 313 -0.02 -8.64 -4.29
N LEU A 314 -0.63 -9.48 -3.45
CA LEU A 314 -1.97 -10.03 -3.71
C LEU A 314 -3.03 -8.92 -3.81
N ASN A 315 -2.92 -7.86 -3.01
CA ASN A 315 -3.83 -6.72 -3.13
C ASN A 315 -3.56 -5.91 -4.41
N MET A 316 -2.29 -5.75 -4.80
CA MET A 316 -1.95 -5.08 -6.05
C MET A 316 -2.46 -5.84 -7.28
N LEU A 317 -2.30 -7.17 -7.31
CA LEU A 317 -2.77 -8.04 -8.40
C LEU A 317 -4.30 -8.18 -8.44
N ALA A 318 -4.99 -7.98 -7.31
CA ALA A 318 -6.44 -8.03 -7.25
C ALA A 318 -7.10 -6.81 -7.90
N TYR A 319 -6.34 -5.76 -8.22
CA TYR A 319 -6.85 -4.62 -8.96
C TYR A 319 -6.90 -4.96 -10.46
N PRO A 320 -8.09 -5.09 -11.06
CA PRO A 320 -8.20 -5.41 -12.48
C PRO A 320 -7.53 -4.30 -13.29
N GLU A 321 -6.61 -4.69 -14.17
CA GLU A 321 -6.07 -3.76 -15.16
C GLU A 321 -7.25 -3.22 -15.97
N PRO A 322 -7.31 -1.89 -16.23
CA PRO A 322 -8.33 -1.37 -17.12
C PRO A 322 -8.17 -2.11 -18.45
N CYS A 323 -9.25 -2.69 -18.98
CA CYS A 323 -9.26 -3.21 -20.34
C CYS A 323 -8.76 -2.09 -21.24
N THR A 324 -7.50 -2.18 -21.67
CA THR A 324 -6.95 -1.25 -22.65
C THR A 324 -7.75 -1.51 -23.90
N TYR A 325 -8.63 -0.57 -24.24
CA TYR A 325 -9.24 -0.53 -25.56
C TYR A 325 -8.10 -0.47 -26.56
N THR A 326 -7.76 -1.62 -27.14
CA THR A 326 -7.09 -1.64 -28.42
C THR A 326 -8.01 -0.92 -29.39
N LEU A 327 -7.43 -0.05 -30.22
CA LEU A 327 -8.14 0.71 -31.25
C LEU A 327 -8.91 -0.17 -32.26
N ASP A 328 -8.82 -1.50 -32.14
CA ASP A 328 -9.48 -2.51 -32.97
C ASP A 328 -10.86 -2.96 -32.46
N GLY A 329 -11.36 -2.42 -31.35
CA GLY A 329 -12.76 -2.66 -30.92
C GLY A 329 -13.09 -4.12 -30.58
N ARG A 330 -12.08 -4.96 -30.35
CA ARG A 330 -12.27 -6.33 -29.86
C ARG A 330 -12.01 -6.37 -28.35
N LEU A 331 -13.05 -6.74 -27.61
CA LEU A 331 -12.93 -7.19 -26.22
C LEU A 331 -12.14 -8.51 -26.23
N GLU A 332 -10.94 -8.52 -25.67
CA GLU A 332 -10.33 -9.77 -25.24
C GLU A 332 -11.05 -10.22 -23.96
N GLU A 333 -11.71 -11.37 -24.03
CA GLU A 333 -12.20 -12.08 -22.86
C GLU A 333 -10.98 -12.60 -22.08
N SER A 334 -10.73 -12.04 -20.89
CA SER A 334 -9.77 -12.55 -19.92
C SER A 334 -10.43 -13.49 -18.92
#